data_AF-A0AB34ALB3-F1
#
_entry.id   AF-A0AB34ALB3-F1
#
_cell.length_a   1.000
_cell.length_b   1.000
_cell.length_c   1.000
_cell.angle_alpha   90.00
_cell.angle_beta   90.00
_cell.angle_gamma   90.00
#
_symmetry.space_group_name_H-M   'P 1'
#
loop_
_entity.id
_entity.type
_entity.pdbx_description
1 polymer ?
#
loop_
_entity_poly.entity_id
_entity_poly.type
_entity_poly.pdbx_seq_one_letter_code
_entity_poly.pdbx_strand_id
1 'polypeptide(L)'
;MTTLNEILSVPQFKGLKLLNSNGDLSAEVTNLDITENNDIKHFTSNNSFILTTGVLFQDNQDNLKKLIKDLNDIHTAGLGIKVSRFLHEIEQDVIDFADAIEFPLIEIPESWNLGEITHEISSFISDSETGKLNYALQVQQELNQLLIKGFSIDTMIERMSKLLGVPIILFDPFKAPEAYSRHYRQGNVLMAEHTKYFMNHYQDALIYDKNNLVFENKDHVIFKVLGYTYFPYYLMVSQVNKLSYPFSLLTLEQVVSVLSFALYKNTKIQEAEENDINRFFESLVNNQNDQTLSIKKHADLLRQYYIYPSDYYQIIICGIDAKNNLENSYYLNERHHLTFLWLKHKLTDIDSYISVYKLPSNDRFAILIQNRHEYYFEYLKKYNKVIVSTLMIRFHLVSEMK
;
A
#
# COMPACT_ATOMS: atom_id res chain seq x y z
N MET A 1 9.63 1.60 27.57
CA MET A 1 9.03 2.08 28.82
C MET A 1 7.96 3.05 28.38
N THR A 2 6.69 2.70 28.55
CA THR A 2 5.58 3.44 27.92
C THR A 2 5.24 4.68 28.75
N THR A 3 5.13 5.85 28.14
CA THR A 3 4.76 7.12 28.83
C THR A 3 3.37 7.60 28.44
N LEU A 4 2.79 8.52 29.22
CA LEU A 4 1.53 9.19 28.83
C LEU A 4 1.67 9.93 27.50
N ASN A 5 2.81 10.59 27.27
CA ASN A 5 3.08 11.26 26.01
C ASN A 5 3.04 10.30 24.80
N GLU A 6 3.60 9.09 24.96
CA GLU A 6 3.57 8.07 23.91
C GLU A 6 2.14 7.58 23.65
N ILE A 7 1.33 7.35 24.70
CA ILE A 7 -0.09 6.98 24.55
C ILE A 7 -0.84 8.06 23.77
N LEU A 8 -0.73 9.32 24.18
CA LEU A 8 -1.42 10.45 23.53
C LEU A 8 -0.96 10.69 22.08
N SER A 9 0.24 10.24 21.73
CA SER A 9 0.79 10.36 20.38
C SER A 9 0.26 9.30 19.41
N VAL A 10 -0.29 8.18 19.90
CA VAL A 10 -0.81 7.11 19.04
C VAL A 10 -2.03 7.61 18.27
N PRO A 11 -2.10 7.43 16.93
CA PRO A 11 -3.24 7.91 16.13
C PRO A 11 -4.61 7.42 16.60
N GLN A 12 -4.68 6.21 17.15
CA GLN A 12 -5.89 5.60 17.72
C GLN A 12 -6.40 6.33 18.96
N PHE A 13 -5.51 6.98 19.73
CA PHE A 13 -5.83 7.64 21.00
C PHE A 13 -5.97 9.17 20.88
N LYS A 14 -5.96 9.72 19.65
CA LYS A 14 -6.12 11.17 19.39
C LYS A 14 -7.37 11.83 19.97
N GLY A 15 -8.35 11.05 20.41
CA GLY A 15 -9.52 11.55 21.11
C GLY A 15 -9.21 12.02 22.54
N LEU A 16 -8.16 11.48 23.17
CA LEU A 16 -7.72 11.87 24.51
C LEU A 16 -7.07 13.25 24.47
N LYS A 17 -7.44 14.12 25.41
CA LYS A 17 -6.91 15.50 25.48
C LYS A 17 -6.39 15.81 26.86
N LEU A 18 -5.20 16.39 26.94
CA LEU A 18 -4.71 16.96 28.19
C LEU A 18 -5.48 18.26 28.50
N LEU A 19 -6.03 18.38 29.71
CA LEU A 19 -6.84 19.51 30.15
C LEU A 19 -6.01 20.62 30.83
N ASN A 20 -4.99 20.25 31.60
CA ASN A 20 -4.08 21.20 32.24
C ASN A 20 -2.82 21.45 31.39
N SER A 21 -2.20 22.61 31.52
CA SER A 21 -1.11 23.02 30.62
C SER A 21 0.24 22.40 31.00
N ASN A 22 0.48 22.21 32.30
CA ASN A 22 1.74 21.79 32.89
C ASN A 22 1.72 20.34 33.40
N GLY A 23 0.77 19.52 32.95
CA GLY A 23 0.73 18.09 33.34
C GLY A 23 1.97 17.34 32.85
N ASP A 24 2.65 16.62 33.74
CA ASP A 24 3.83 15.82 33.41
C ASP A 24 3.46 14.57 32.57
N LEU A 25 3.60 14.70 31.25
CA LEU A 25 3.37 13.59 30.32
C LEU A 25 4.54 12.60 30.24
N SER A 26 5.65 12.84 30.94
CA SER A 26 6.83 11.97 30.94
C SER A 26 6.71 10.80 31.93
N ALA A 27 5.69 10.81 32.79
CA ALA A 27 5.40 9.74 33.73
C ALA A 27 5.25 8.38 33.01
N GLU A 28 5.88 7.36 33.59
CA GLU A 28 5.75 5.98 33.12
C GLU A 28 4.34 5.46 33.37
N VAL A 29 3.80 4.73 32.39
CA VAL A 29 2.53 4.03 32.49
C VAL A 29 2.80 2.52 32.41
N THR A 30 2.64 1.82 33.54
CA THR A 30 2.87 0.37 33.64
C THR A 30 1.57 -0.43 33.54
N ASN A 31 0.44 0.17 33.93
CA ASN A 31 -0.88 -0.46 33.86
C ASN A 31 -1.99 0.61 33.82
N LEU A 32 -3.23 0.14 33.66
CA LEU A 32 -4.44 0.94 33.75
C LEU A 32 -5.35 0.39 34.83
N ASP A 33 -6.10 1.29 35.45
CA ASP A 33 -7.18 0.92 36.37
C ASP A 33 -8.40 1.81 36.17
N ILE A 34 -9.59 1.26 36.38
CA ILE A 34 -10.83 2.04 36.42
C ILE A 34 -11.25 2.19 37.86
N THR A 35 -11.48 3.43 38.31
CA THR A 35 -12.03 3.70 39.65
C THR A 35 -13.36 4.45 39.56
N GLU A 36 -14.31 3.96 40.35
CA GLU A 36 -15.57 4.62 40.68
C GLU A 36 -15.71 4.77 42.20
N ASN A 37 -14.56 4.84 42.90
CA ASN A 37 -14.48 4.96 44.35
C ASN A 37 -13.62 6.16 44.74
N ASN A 38 -13.97 6.79 45.88
CA ASN A 38 -13.19 7.89 46.45
C ASN A 38 -11.99 7.43 47.29
N ASP A 39 -11.88 6.13 47.60
CA ASP A 39 -10.79 5.55 48.41
C ASP A 39 -9.92 4.62 47.55
N ILE A 40 -8.80 5.17 47.08
CA ILE A 40 -7.89 4.54 46.11
C ILE A 40 -6.54 4.14 46.72
N LYS A 41 -6.19 4.66 47.90
CA LYS A 41 -4.82 4.55 48.46
C LYS A 41 -4.32 3.14 48.70
N HIS A 42 -5.24 2.18 48.86
CA HIS A 42 -4.91 0.79 49.13
C HIS A 42 -5.08 -0.14 47.93
N PHE A 43 -5.61 0.37 46.82
CA PHE A 43 -5.99 -0.44 45.66
C PHE A 43 -5.29 -0.01 44.37
N THR A 44 -4.58 1.13 44.39
CA THR A 44 -3.90 1.69 43.21
C THR A 44 -2.39 1.53 43.32
N SER A 45 -1.76 1.14 42.21
CA SER A 45 -0.30 1.03 42.11
C SER A 45 0.33 2.34 41.63
N ASN A 46 1.62 2.49 41.86
CA ASN A 46 2.39 3.55 41.21
C ASN A 46 2.41 3.35 39.68
N ASN A 47 2.64 4.42 38.93
CA ASN A 47 2.70 4.40 37.47
C ASN A 47 1.41 3.89 36.78
N SER A 48 0.29 3.80 37.51
CA SER A 48 -1.02 3.49 36.94
C SER A 48 -1.61 4.70 36.23
N PHE A 49 -2.19 4.52 35.04
CA PHE A 49 -3.08 5.52 34.46
C PHE A 49 -4.52 5.21 34.87
N ILE A 50 -5.12 6.10 35.67
CA ILE A 50 -6.43 5.86 36.29
C ILE A 50 -7.53 6.46 35.43
N LEU A 51 -8.58 5.68 35.17
CA LEU A 51 -9.75 6.11 34.40
C LEU A 51 -10.99 6.17 35.30
N THR A 52 -11.86 7.15 35.09
CA THR A 52 -13.13 7.26 35.82
C THR A 52 -14.23 7.87 34.94
N THR A 53 -15.49 7.51 35.20
CA THR A 53 -16.65 8.21 34.62
C THR A 53 -16.94 9.53 35.29
N GLY A 54 -16.30 9.81 36.43
CA GLY A 54 -16.44 11.07 37.17
C GLY A 54 -17.82 11.28 37.79
N VAL A 55 -18.72 10.29 37.74
CA VAL A 55 -20.10 10.38 38.23
C VAL A 55 -20.15 10.76 39.71
N LEU A 56 -19.19 10.29 40.51
CA LEU A 56 -19.09 10.63 41.94
C LEU A 56 -18.80 12.11 42.23
N PHE A 57 -18.33 12.87 41.24
CA PHE A 57 -17.88 14.25 41.42
C PHE A 57 -18.86 15.29 40.87
N GLN A 58 -20.01 14.86 40.33
CA GLN A 58 -21.02 15.74 39.73
C GLN A 58 -21.50 16.83 40.70
N ASP A 59 -21.79 16.47 41.96
CA ASP A 59 -22.36 17.41 42.93
C ASP A 59 -21.29 18.21 43.68
N ASN A 60 -20.04 17.75 43.69
CA ASN A 60 -18.94 18.38 44.42
C ASN A 60 -17.57 18.01 43.84
N GLN A 61 -17.00 18.92 43.05
CA GLN A 61 -15.68 18.74 42.44
C GLN A 61 -14.50 18.98 43.39
N ASP A 62 -14.71 19.46 44.63
CA ASP A 62 -13.65 19.48 45.65
C ASP A 62 -13.15 18.06 45.97
N ASN A 63 -14.06 17.07 45.88
CA ASN A 63 -13.69 15.66 46.03
C ASN A 63 -12.81 15.17 44.87
N LEU A 64 -12.93 15.76 43.68
CA LEU A 64 -12.06 15.46 42.56
C LEU A 64 -10.64 16.00 42.78
N LYS A 65 -10.49 17.22 43.34
CA LYS A 65 -9.18 17.73 43.77
C LYS A 65 -8.54 16.82 44.81
N LYS A 66 -9.34 16.28 45.75
CA LYS A 66 -8.85 15.32 46.74
C LYS A 66 -8.37 14.02 46.09
N LEU A 67 -9.14 13.46 45.14
CA LEU A 67 -8.73 12.29 44.38
C LEU A 67 -7.41 12.54 43.63
N ILE A 68 -7.30 13.66 42.91
CA ILE A 68 -6.09 14.06 42.18
C ILE A 68 -4.88 14.11 43.12
N LYS A 69 -5.05 14.71 44.30
CA LYS A 69 -3.99 14.75 45.31
C LYS A 69 -3.60 13.35 45.78
N ASP A 70 -4.58 12.50 46.09
CA ASP A 70 -4.33 11.15 46.59
C ASP A 70 -3.65 10.27 45.53
N LEU A 71 -3.99 10.45 44.25
CA LEU A 71 -3.34 9.82 43.10
C LEU A 71 -1.88 10.29 42.93
N ASN A 72 -1.66 11.60 43.04
CA ASN A 72 -0.32 12.18 42.96
C ASN A 72 0.59 11.67 44.09
N ASP A 73 0.07 11.54 45.32
CA ASP A 73 0.81 10.98 46.46
C ASP A 73 1.26 9.53 46.21
N ILE A 74 0.47 8.74 45.45
CA ILE A 74 0.79 7.34 45.05
C ILE A 74 1.76 7.29 43.85
N HIS A 75 2.06 8.43 43.23
CA HIS A 75 2.86 8.51 42.00
C HIS A 75 2.20 7.76 40.83
N THR A 76 0.89 7.90 40.69
CA THR A 76 0.19 7.44 39.47
C THR A 76 0.57 8.31 38.28
N ALA A 77 0.46 7.78 37.07
CA ALA A 77 0.83 8.51 35.86
C ALA A 77 -0.11 9.68 35.54
N GLY A 78 -1.40 9.55 35.85
CA GLY A 78 -2.40 10.59 35.58
C GLY A 78 -3.82 10.10 35.78
N LEU A 79 -4.78 11.00 35.55
CA LEU A 79 -6.22 10.73 35.66
C LEU A 79 -6.94 11.05 34.35
N GLY A 80 -7.56 10.04 33.74
CA GLY A 80 -8.46 10.13 32.61
C GLY A 80 -9.91 10.22 33.07
N ILE A 81 -10.59 11.31 32.77
CA ILE A 81 -11.98 11.54 33.17
C ILE A 81 -12.86 11.56 31.93
N LYS A 82 -13.87 10.70 31.93
CA LYS A 82 -14.91 10.72 30.91
C LYS A 82 -15.97 11.78 31.23
N VAL A 83 -15.82 12.94 30.61
CA VAL A 83 -16.85 13.99 30.59
C VAL A 83 -18.06 13.42 29.82
N SER A 84 -19.22 13.38 30.47
CA SER A 84 -20.41 12.68 29.97
C SER A 84 -21.68 13.34 30.47
N ARG A 85 -22.85 12.78 30.13
CA ARG A 85 -24.16 13.26 30.62
C ARG A 85 -24.29 13.57 32.12
N PHE A 86 -23.41 13.03 32.98
CA PHE A 86 -23.45 13.26 34.44
C PHE A 86 -22.43 14.29 34.91
N LEU A 87 -21.24 14.35 34.30
CA LEU A 87 -20.23 15.36 34.56
C LEU A 87 -20.03 16.15 33.26
N HIS A 88 -20.73 17.28 33.13
CA HIS A 88 -20.79 18.07 31.90
C HIS A 88 -19.51 18.86 31.63
N GLU A 89 -18.88 19.37 32.67
CA GLU A 89 -17.62 20.12 32.59
C GLU A 89 -16.81 19.91 33.88
N ILE A 90 -15.49 19.98 33.74
CA ILE A 90 -14.57 20.00 34.88
C ILE A 90 -14.34 21.47 35.23
N GLU A 91 -14.56 21.83 36.49
CA GLU A 91 -14.41 23.19 36.99
C GLU A 91 -12.97 23.68 36.81
N GLN A 92 -12.81 24.96 36.46
CA GLN A 92 -11.49 25.56 36.25
C GLN A 92 -10.58 25.43 37.48
N ASP A 93 -11.15 25.53 38.69
CA ASP A 93 -10.39 25.37 39.94
C ASP A 93 -9.78 23.97 40.11
N VAL A 94 -10.39 22.93 39.54
CA VAL A 94 -9.82 21.57 39.51
C VAL A 94 -8.66 21.50 38.52
N ILE A 95 -8.82 22.11 37.35
CA ILE A 95 -7.77 22.16 36.31
C ILE A 95 -6.56 22.93 36.84
N ASP A 96 -6.79 24.09 37.47
CA ASP A 96 -5.75 24.92 38.06
C ASP A 96 -5.03 24.19 39.21
N PHE A 97 -5.78 23.43 40.02
CA PHE A 97 -5.19 22.58 41.06
C PHE A 97 -4.28 21.49 40.47
N ALA A 98 -4.74 20.78 39.44
CA ALA A 98 -3.96 19.75 38.76
C ALA A 98 -2.70 20.35 38.09
N ASP A 99 -2.83 21.54 37.49
CA ASP A 99 -1.72 22.29 36.90
C ASP A 99 -0.67 22.68 37.93
N ALA A 100 -1.10 23.17 39.10
CA ALA A 100 -0.20 23.62 40.17
C ALA A 100 0.65 22.49 40.78
N ILE A 101 0.19 21.24 40.68
CA ILE A 101 0.94 20.06 41.12
C ILE A 101 1.52 19.26 39.95
N GLU A 102 1.45 19.80 38.72
CA GLU A 102 1.93 19.17 37.49
C GLU A 102 1.33 17.78 37.19
N PHE A 103 0.12 17.50 37.71
CA PHE A 103 -0.52 16.19 37.59
C PHE A 103 -1.37 16.10 36.30
N PRO A 104 -1.12 15.14 35.38
CA PRO A 104 -1.86 15.04 34.13
C PRO A 104 -3.35 14.74 34.33
N LEU A 105 -4.19 15.63 33.83
CA LEU A 105 -5.63 15.47 33.78
C LEU A 105 -6.07 15.33 32.32
N ILE A 106 -6.58 14.17 31.94
CA ILE A 106 -6.91 13.82 30.55
C ILE A 106 -8.42 13.69 30.38
N GLU A 107 -8.98 14.40 29.41
CA GLU A 107 -10.36 14.25 28.97
C GLU A 107 -10.52 13.02 28.07
N ILE A 108 -11.49 12.18 28.39
CA ILE A 108 -11.92 11.04 27.56
C ILE A 108 -13.24 11.41 26.88
N PRO A 109 -13.33 11.30 25.53
CA PRO A 109 -14.56 11.63 24.81
C PRO A 109 -15.78 10.82 25.27
N GLU A 110 -16.95 11.46 25.36
CA GLU A 110 -18.20 10.80 25.76
C GLU A 110 -18.53 9.56 24.91
N SER A 111 -18.20 9.60 23.62
CA SER A 111 -18.44 8.51 22.67
C SER A 111 -17.67 7.22 22.95
N TRP A 112 -16.65 7.23 23.81
CA TRP A 112 -15.75 6.09 24.02
C TRP A 112 -16.15 5.24 25.22
N ASN A 113 -16.09 3.91 25.10
CA ASN A 113 -16.34 3.00 26.21
C ASN A 113 -15.06 2.86 27.08
N LEU A 114 -15.18 3.02 28.41
CA LEU A 114 -14.03 2.91 29.32
C LEU A 114 -13.42 1.50 29.34
N GLY A 115 -14.22 0.45 29.21
CA GLY A 115 -13.71 -0.92 29.12
C GLY A 115 -12.92 -1.17 27.83
N GLU A 116 -13.43 -0.67 26.70
CA GLU A 116 -12.75 -0.78 25.41
C GLU A 116 -11.42 0.01 25.42
N ILE A 117 -11.44 1.27 25.84
CA ILE A 117 -10.21 2.08 25.88
C ILE A 117 -9.18 1.50 26.86
N THR A 118 -9.61 0.94 28.00
CA THR A 118 -8.71 0.25 28.94
C THR A 118 -8.04 -0.94 28.27
N HIS A 119 -8.80 -1.75 27.54
CA HIS A 119 -8.25 -2.90 26.81
C HIS A 119 -7.26 -2.48 25.70
N GLU A 120 -7.60 -1.44 24.95
CA GLU A 120 -6.75 -0.91 23.87
C GLU A 120 -5.44 -0.32 24.41
N ILE A 121 -5.49 0.53 25.44
CA ILE A 121 -4.27 1.12 26.03
C ILE A 121 -3.46 0.04 26.77
N SER A 122 -4.10 -0.92 27.46
CA SER A 122 -3.39 -2.05 28.08
C SER A 122 -2.67 -2.91 27.04
N SER A 123 -3.28 -3.11 25.88
CA SER A 123 -2.68 -3.80 24.74
C SER A 123 -1.48 -3.03 24.18
N PHE A 124 -1.56 -1.70 24.13
CA PHE A 124 -0.43 -0.85 23.75
C PHE A 124 0.73 -0.91 24.75
N ILE A 125 0.43 -0.75 26.05
CA ILE A 125 1.44 -0.84 27.13
C ILE A 125 2.15 -2.19 27.10
N SER A 126 1.39 -3.27 26.86
CA SER A 126 1.91 -4.63 26.79
C SER A 126 2.55 -4.99 25.44
N ASP A 127 2.58 -4.05 24.48
CA ASP A 127 2.96 -4.28 23.08
C ASP A 127 2.38 -5.57 22.50
N SER A 128 1.08 -5.80 22.74
CA SER A 128 0.48 -7.12 22.58
C SER A 128 0.42 -7.54 21.11
N GLU A 129 0.85 -8.77 20.83
CA GLU A 129 0.73 -9.39 19.51
C GLU A 129 -0.74 -9.43 19.03
N THR A 130 -1.68 -9.55 19.96
CA THR A 130 -3.13 -9.51 19.66
C THR A 130 -3.55 -8.15 19.10
N GLY A 131 -3.07 -7.04 19.65
CA GLY A 131 -3.39 -5.70 19.14
C GLY A 131 -2.81 -5.47 17.73
N LYS A 132 -1.55 -5.85 17.52
CA LYS A 132 -0.89 -5.82 16.20
C LYS A 132 -1.64 -6.67 15.16
N LEU A 133 -2.09 -7.87 15.55
CA LEU A 133 -2.89 -8.76 14.72
C LEU A 133 -4.24 -8.14 14.35
N ASN A 134 -4.99 -7.64 15.33
CA ASN A 134 -6.30 -7.01 15.09
C ASN A 134 -6.17 -5.83 14.14
N TYR A 135 -5.16 -4.97 14.35
CA TYR A 135 -4.88 -3.86 13.47
C TYR A 135 -4.51 -4.31 12.05
N ALA A 136 -3.65 -5.33 11.90
CA ALA A 136 -3.32 -5.88 10.59
C ALA A 136 -4.56 -6.42 9.85
N LEU A 137 -5.47 -7.10 10.55
CA LEU A 137 -6.74 -7.58 9.99
C LEU A 137 -7.66 -6.42 9.58
N GLN A 138 -7.74 -5.36 10.38
CA GLN A 138 -8.51 -4.17 10.04
C GLN A 138 -7.99 -3.51 8.75
N VAL A 139 -6.68 -3.31 8.64
CA VAL A 139 -6.05 -2.76 7.43
C VAL A 139 -6.32 -3.65 6.22
N GLN A 140 -6.22 -4.98 6.39
CA GLN A 140 -6.53 -5.94 5.33
C GLN A 140 -7.98 -5.81 4.85
N GLN A 141 -8.94 -5.73 5.77
CA GLN A 141 -10.37 -5.60 5.45
C GLN A 141 -10.66 -4.30 4.70
N GLU A 142 -10.06 -3.19 5.14
CA GLU A 142 -10.21 -1.89 4.49
C GLU A 142 -9.71 -1.90 3.05
N LEU A 143 -8.51 -2.49 2.81
CA LEU A 143 -7.96 -2.61 1.46
C LEU A 143 -8.77 -3.58 0.58
N ASN A 144 -9.26 -4.69 1.14
CA ASN A 144 -10.14 -5.62 0.43
C ASN A 144 -11.44 -4.94 -0.03
N GLN A 145 -12.03 -4.05 0.79
CA GLN A 145 -13.20 -3.29 0.36
C GLN A 145 -12.91 -2.38 -0.83
N LEU A 146 -11.72 -1.79 -0.91
CA LEU A 146 -11.31 -1.02 -2.09
C LEU A 146 -11.20 -1.91 -3.32
N LEU A 147 -10.65 -3.12 -3.17
CA LEU A 147 -10.51 -4.07 -4.27
C LEU A 147 -11.86 -4.50 -4.83
N ILE A 148 -12.81 -4.83 -3.95
CA ILE A 148 -14.16 -5.27 -4.31
C ILE A 148 -14.92 -4.14 -5.03
N LYS A 149 -14.74 -2.90 -4.57
CA LYS A 149 -15.34 -1.71 -5.21
C LYS A 149 -14.68 -1.31 -6.53
N GLY A 150 -13.63 -2.02 -6.97
CA GLY A 150 -12.96 -1.77 -8.24
C GLY A 150 -12.07 -0.54 -8.27
N PHE A 151 -11.57 -0.08 -7.12
CA PHE A 151 -10.61 1.04 -7.10
C PHE A 151 -9.28 0.66 -7.76
N SER A 152 -8.62 1.66 -8.36
CA SER A 152 -7.31 1.48 -9.01
C SER A 152 -6.19 1.19 -8.00
N ILE A 153 -5.09 0.60 -8.50
CA ILE A 153 -3.87 0.37 -7.72
C ILE A 153 -3.31 1.68 -7.15
N ASP A 154 -3.32 2.78 -7.92
CA ASP A 154 -2.94 4.11 -7.42
C ASP A 154 -3.72 4.53 -6.18
N THR A 155 -5.03 4.28 -6.18
CA THR A 155 -5.90 4.64 -5.05
C THR A 155 -5.58 3.80 -3.83
N MET A 156 -5.27 2.52 -4.02
CA MET A 156 -4.85 1.63 -2.94
C MET A 156 -3.51 2.06 -2.33
N ILE A 157 -2.50 2.33 -3.17
CA ILE A 157 -1.19 2.82 -2.72
C ILE A 157 -1.32 4.15 -1.97
N GLU A 158 -2.16 5.07 -2.46
CA GLU A 158 -2.42 6.34 -1.78
C GLU A 158 -3.12 6.13 -0.43
N ARG A 159 -4.14 5.26 -0.36
CA ARG A 159 -4.86 4.98 0.89
C ARG A 159 -3.92 4.37 1.93
N MET A 160 -3.14 3.39 1.51
CA MET A 160 -2.14 2.72 2.32
C MET A 160 -1.09 3.72 2.85
N SER A 161 -0.55 4.58 1.99
CA SER A 161 0.38 5.63 2.41
C SER A 161 -0.23 6.58 3.45
N LYS A 162 -1.53 6.91 3.34
CA LYS A 162 -2.23 7.72 4.35
C LYS A 162 -2.41 6.98 5.68
N LEU A 163 -2.73 5.68 5.65
CA LEU A 163 -2.86 4.87 6.87
C LEU A 163 -1.51 4.75 7.60
N LEU A 164 -0.43 4.58 6.85
CA LEU A 164 0.91 4.40 7.41
C LEU A 164 1.63 5.72 7.71
N GLY A 165 1.21 6.82 7.07
CA GLY A 165 1.87 8.11 7.21
C GLY A 165 3.25 8.18 6.56
N VAL A 166 3.57 7.27 5.65
CA VAL A 166 4.92 7.15 5.06
C VAL A 166 4.92 7.06 3.53
N PRO A 167 6.05 7.38 2.85
CA PRO A 167 6.14 7.32 1.39
C PRO A 167 6.20 5.88 0.84
N ILE A 168 5.40 5.61 -0.18
CA ILE A 168 5.24 4.28 -0.78
C ILE A 168 5.32 4.36 -2.31
N ILE A 169 6.07 3.45 -2.93
CA ILE A 169 6.17 3.26 -4.39
C ILE A 169 5.96 1.79 -4.73
N LEU A 170 5.13 1.52 -5.73
CA LEU A 170 5.02 0.24 -6.40
C LEU A 170 5.78 0.32 -7.74
N PHE A 171 6.70 -0.61 -7.94
CA PHE A 171 7.44 -0.79 -9.19
C PHE A 171 6.91 -2.01 -9.94
N ASP A 172 6.82 -1.87 -11.26
CA ASP A 172 6.42 -2.94 -12.16
C ASP A 172 7.53 -4.01 -12.32
N PRO A 173 7.28 -5.11 -13.04
CA PRO A 173 8.30 -6.13 -13.31
C PRO A 173 9.51 -5.61 -14.10
N PHE A 174 9.38 -4.47 -14.79
CA PHE A 174 10.45 -3.75 -15.48
C PHE A 174 11.21 -2.77 -14.58
N LYS A 175 10.92 -2.74 -13.28
CA LYS A 175 11.51 -1.82 -12.29
C LYS A 175 11.16 -0.35 -12.54
N ALA A 176 10.15 -0.08 -13.35
CA ALA A 176 9.61 1.26 -13.53
C ALA A 176 8.55 1.55 -12.44
N PRO A 177 8.50 2.78 -11.89
CA PRO A 177 7.42 3.15 -10.98
C PRO A 177 6.07 3.07 -11.69
N GLU A 178 5.15 2.27 -11.14
CA GLU A 178 3.79 2.09 -11.67
C GLU A 178 2.78 2.93 -10.88
N ALA A 179 2.88 2.91 -9.55
CA ALA A 179 2.01 3.68 -8.66
C ALA A 179 2.80 4.21 -7.47
N TYR A 180 2.47 5.39 -6.98
CA TYR A 180 3.18 6.02 -5.88
C TYR A 180 2.32 7.00 -5.10
N SER A 181 2.62 7.11 -3.81
CA SER A 181 1.91 8.01 -2.90
C SER A 181 2.16 9.50 -3.18
N ARG A 182 1.27 10.36 -2.68
CA ARG A 182 1.33 11.82 -2.82
C ARG A 182 2.66 12.45 -2.41
N HIS A 183 3.42 11.82 -1.51
CA HIS A 183 4.77 12.24 -1.11
C HIS A 183 5.70 12.51 -2.31
N TYR A 184 5.52 11.79 -3.42
CA TYR A 184 6.37 11.91 -4.61
C TYR A 184 5.82 12.86 -5.68
N ARG A 185 4.57 13.33 -5.55
CA ARG A 185 3.93 14.20 -6.58
C ARG A 185 4.51 15.62 -6.64
N GLN A 186 5.15 16.08 -5.56
CA GLN A 186 5.69 17.43 -5.45
C GLN A 186 7.23 17.48 -5.47
N GLY A 187 7.91 16.32 -5.42
CA GLY A 187 9.35 16.24 -5.21
C GLY A 187 10.06 15.28 -6.17
N ASN A 188 10.48 15.80 -7.34
CA ASN A 188 11.26 15.02 -8.32
C ASN A 188 12.59 14.49 -7.73
N VAL A 189 13.18 15.21 -6.77
CA VAL A 189 14.44 14.82 -6.14
C VAL A 189 14.26 13.57 -5.27
N LEU A 190 13.24 13.56 -4.39
CA LEU A 190 12.95 12.43 -3.53
C LEU A 190 12.62 11.18 -4.34
N MET A 191 11.82 11.33 -5.40
CA MET A 191 11.50 10.24 -6.32
C MET A 191 12.75 9.65 -6.98
N ALA A 192 13.67 10.49 -7.47
CA ALA A 192 14.91 10.05 -8.09
C ALA A 192 15.84 9.35 -7.09
N GLU A 193 15.98 9.89 -5.88
CA GLU A 193 16.78 9.30 -4.80
C GLU A 193 16.25 7.91 -4.41
N HIS A 194 14.95 7.82 -4.15
CA HIS A 194 14.31 6.57 -3.76
C HIS A 194 14.31 5.54 -4.89
N THR A 195 14.15 5.97 -6.15
CA THR A 195 14.28 5.07 -7.30
C THR A 195 15.71 4.53 -7.42
N LYS A 196 16.72 5.37 -7.18
CA LYS A 196 18.13 4.93 -7.16
C LYS A 196 18.39 3.95 -6.03
N TYR A 197 17.86 4.22 -4.84
CA TYR A 197 17.94 3.28 -3.71
C TYR A 197 17.32 1.93 -4.08
N PHE A 198 16.11 1.94 -4.64
CA PHE A 198 15.42 0.74 -5.10
C PHE A 198 16.27 -0.07 -6.09
N MET A 199 16.81 0.57 -7.12
CA MET A 199 17.63 -0.10 -8.14
C MET A 199 18.88 -0.78 -7.56
N ASN A 200 19.42 -0.27 -6.45
CA ASN A 200 20.57 -0.85 -5.77
C ASN A 200 20.22 -2.02 -4.83
N HIS A 201 18.96 -2.10 -4.35
CA HIS A 201 18.57 -3.03 -3.26
C HIS A 201 17.41 -3.97 -3.61
N TYR A 202 16.77 -3.87 -4.78
CA TYR A 202 15.61 -4.70 -5.12
C TYR A 202 15.93 -6.21 -5.17
N GLN A 203 17.19 -6.61 -5.29
CA GLN A 203 17.60 -8.02 -5.24
C GLN A 203 17.42 -8.62 -3.84
N ASP A 204 17.58 -7.79 -2.82
CA ASP A 204 17.36 -8.14 -1.40
C ASP A 204 15.87 -8.04 -1.02
N ALA A 205 14.99 -7.82 -2.01
CA ALA A 205 13.56 -7.71 -1.78
C ALA A 205 13.04 -8.98 -1.12
N LEU A 206 12.29 -8.76 -0.05
CA LEU A 206 11.76 -9.80 0.81
C LEU A 206 10.75 -10.62 0.01
N ILE A 207 11.02 -11.94 -0.07
CA ILE A 207 10.01 -12.94 -0.38
C ILE A 207 9.35 -13.25 0.96
N TYR A 208 8.04 -13.37 0.98
CA TYR A 208 7.28 -13.78 2.15
C TYR A 208 7.86 -15.09 2.73
N ASP A 209 8.60 -14.98 3.82
CA ASP A 209 8.99 -16.10 4.69
C ASP A 209 9.03 -15.60 6.14
N LYS A 210 8.30 -16.32 7.00
CA LYS A 210 7.80 -15.92 8.32
C LYS A 210 8.86 -15.74 9.41
N ASN A 211 10.13 -15.98 9.10
CA ASN A 211 11.05 -16.45 10.13
C ASN A 211 12.12 -15.48 10.62
N ASN A 212 12.32 -14.24 10.12
CA ASN A 212 13.46 -13.44 10.62
C ASN A 212 13.48 -11.93 10.30
N LEU A 213 12.35 -11.22 10.29
CA LEU A 213 12.35 -9.81 9.90
C LEU A 213 11.99 -8.89 11.06
N VAL A 214 13.03 -8.44 11.77
CA VAL A 214 12.97 -7.25 12.62
C VAL A 214 13.41 -6.06 11.77
N PHE A 215 12.57 -5.02 11.65
CA PHE A 215 12.88 -3.80 10.88
C PHE A 215 13.84 -2.84 11.58
N GLU A 216 14.38 -3.25 12.73
CA GLU A 216 15.29 -2.44 13.52
C GLU A 216 16.46 -1.98 12.63
N ASN A 217 16.51 -0.66 12.41
CA ASN A 217 17.50 0.09 11.64
C ASN A 217 17.39 0.13 10.11
N LYS A 218 16.24 -0.19 9.50
CA LYS A 218 16.03 0.05 8.05
C LYS A 218 15.10 1.25 7.79
N ASP A 219 15.60 2.24 7.05
CA ASP A 219 14.77 3.37 6.59
C ASP A 219 13.83 2.93 5.45
N HIS A 220 14.26 1.99 4.60
CA HIS A 220 13.45 1.47 3.49
C HIS A 220 13.33 -0.05 3.54
N VAL A 221 12.16 -0.55 3.14
CA VAL A 221 11.88 -1.97 2.98
C VAL A 221 11.29 -2.22 1.61
N ILE A 222 11.72 -3.28 0.95
CA ILE A 222 11.24 -3.69 -0.38
C ILE A 222 10.64 -5.09 -0.27
N PHE A 223 9.37 -5.23 -0.67
CA PHE A 223 8.66 -6.49 -0.75
C PHE A 223 8.43 -6.88 -2.21
N LYS A 224 8.50 -8.19 -2.49
CA LYS A 224 7.98 -8.71 -3.75
C LYS A 224 6.46 -8.85 -3.66
N VAL A 225 5.75 -8.31 -4.65
CA VAL A 225 4.29 -8.38 -4.78
C VAL A 225 3.97 -9.24 -5.99
N LEU A 226 3.30 -10.37 -5.76
CA LEU A 226 3.12 -11.41 -6.77
C LEU A 226 1.87 -11.14 -7.61
N GLY A 227 2.00 -10.27 -8.63
CA GLY A 227 1.04 -10.22 -9.75
C GLY A 227 1.33 -11.31 -10.80
N TYR A 228 2.60 -11.69 -10.91
CA TYR A 228 3.10 -12.83 -11.68
C TYR A 228 3.88 -13.78 -10.76
N THR A 229 4.02 -15.03 -11.17
CA THR A 229 4.75 -16.08 -10.45
C THR A 229 6.26 -15.84 -10.49
N TYR A 230 6.80 -15.44 -11.64
CA TYR A 230 8.25 -15.36 -11.89
C TYR A 230 8.77 -13.93 -12.02
N PHE A 231 7.90 -12.98 -12.33
CA PHE A 231 8.25 -11.59 -12.60
C PHE A 231 7.49 -10.66 -11.67
N PRO A 232 7.90 -10.58 -10.39
CA PRO A 232 7.13 -9.88 -9.38
C PRO A 232 7.14 -8.36 -9.61
N TYR A 233 6.10 -7.72 -9.10
CA TYR A 233 6.12 -6.31 -8.80
C TYR A 233 6.92 -6.10 -7.50
N TYR A 234 7.30 -4.86 -7.22
CA TYR A 234 8.04 -4.54 -6.00
C TYR A 234 7.41 -3.36 -5.28
N LEU A 235 7.10 -3.56 -4.01
CA LEU A 235 6.57 -2.51 -3.15
C LEU A 235 7.66 -2.01 -2.23
N MET A 236 8.04 -0.75 -2.38
CA MET A 236 8.98 -0.09 -1.49
C MET A 236 8.23 0.82 -0.52
N VAL A 237 8.41 0.58 0.77
CA VAL A 237 7.93 1.42 1.87
C VAL A 237 9.15 2.12 2.47
N SER A 238 9.12 3.45 2.53
CA SER A 238 10.20 4.28 3.05
C SER A 238 9.83 4.82 4.43
N GLN A 239 10.81 5.29 5.20
CA GLN A 239 10.63 5.80 6.56
C GLN A 239 9.95 4.79 7.50
N VAL A 240 10.31 3.50 7.36
CA VAL A 240 9.70 2.40 8.14
C VAL A 240 10.02 2.53 9.64
N ASN A 241 11.15 3.16 9.96
CA ASN A 241 11.53 3.55 11.31
C ASN A 241 10.56 4.53 12.01
N LYS A 242 9.69 5.23 11.26
CA LYS A 242 8.65 6.11 11.83
C LYS A 242 7.34 5.39 12.15
N LEU A 243 7.22 4.12 11.76
CA LEU A 243 6.01 3.35 12.00
C LEU A 243 5.96 2.96 13.48
N SER A 244 4.89 3.37 14.15
CA SER A 244 4.64 3.10 15.56
C SER A 244 3.50 2.09 15.73
N TYR A 245 3.38 1.53 16.93
CA TYR A 245 2.21 0.72 17.31
C TYR A 245 0.88 1.38 16.89
N PRO A 246 -0.15 0.59 16.49
CA PRO A 246 -0.20 -0.88 16.43
C PRO A 246 0.42 -1.49 15.15
N PHE A 247 1.13 -0.68 14.37
CA PHE A 247 1.71 -1.15 13.13
C PHE A 247 2.79 -2.22 13.37
N SER A 248 2.80 -3.23 12.53
CA SER A 248 3.76 -4.34 12.58
C SER A 248 4.14 -4.82 11.18
N LEU A 249 5.14 -5.69 11.09
CA LEU A 249 5.45 -6.42 9.86
C LEU A 249 4.22 -7.14 9.31
N LEU A 250 3.41 -7.74 10.19
CA LEU A 250 2.18 -8.41 9.79
C LEU A 250 1.22 -7.46 9.06
N THR A 251 1.16 -6.19 9.43
CA THR A 251 0.37 -5.19 8.71
C THR A 251 0.86 -5.03 7.26
N LEU A 252 2.18 -4.94 7.04
CA LEU A 252 2.75 -4.88 5.68
C LEU A 252 2.50 -6.16 4.90
N GLU A 253 2.58 -7.32 5.55
CA GLU A 253 2.29 -8.61 4.91
C GLU A 253 0.84 -8.67 4.41
N GLN A 254 -0.12 -8.25 5.24
CA GLN A 254 -1.53 -8.21 4.82
C GLN A 254 -1.74 -7.26 3.65
N VAL A 255 -1.09 -6.10 3.68
CA VAL A 255 -1.11 -5.13 2.59
C VAL A 255 -0.55 -5.70 1.29
N VAL A 256 0.64 -6.31 1.33
CA VAL A 256 1.29 -6.95 0.18
C VAL A 256 0.42 -8.09 -0.38
N SER A 257 -0.24 -8.86 0.49
CA SER A 257 -1.15 -9.93 0.09
C SER A 257 -2.34 -9.40 -0.71
N VAL A 258 -3.02 -8.36 -0.20
CA VAL A 258 -4.16 -7.75 -0.90
C VAL A 258 -3.73 -7.11 -2.22
N LEU A 259 -2.58 -6.42 -2.26
CA LEU A 259 -2.02 -5.86 -3.49
C LEU A 259 -1.64 -6.93 -4.51
N SER A 260 -1.07 -8.05 -4.08
CA SER A 260 -0.75 -9.19 -4.96
C SER A 260 -2.01 -9.71 -5.64
N PHE A 261 -3.10 -9.89 -4.88
CA PHE A 261 -4.37 -10.34 -5.45
C PHE A 261 -4.99 -9.29 -6.38
N ALA A 262 -4.87 -8.00 -6.06
CA ALA A 262 -5.32 -6.90 -6.91
C ALA A 262 -4.60 -6.89 -8.27
N LEU A 263 -3.26 -6.99 -8.25
CA LEU A 263 -2.42 -7.04 -9.44
C LEU A 263 -2.70 -8.30 -10.27
N TYR A 264 -2.75 -9.47 -9.63
CA TYR A 264 -3.08 -10.73 -10.31
C TYR A 264 -4.43 -10.64 -11.03
N LYS A 265 -5.47 -10.11 -10.36
CA LYS A 265 -6.79 -9.90 -10.96
C LYS A 265 -6.71 -8.97 -12.18
N ASN A 266 -6.06 -7.82 -12.03
CA ASN A 266 -5.97 -6.83 -13.11
C ASN A 266 -5.21 -7.39 -14.32
N THR A 267 -4.09 -8.08 -14.09
CA THR A 267 -3.33 -8.77 -15.15
C THR A 267 -4.19 -9.80 -15.87
N LYS A 268 -4.98 -10.60 -15.14
CA LYS A 268 -5.85 -11.62 -15.77
C LYS A 268 -7.00 -11.02 -16.57
N ILE A 269 -7.57 -9.90 -16.12
CA ILE A 269 -8.59 -9.16 -16.88
C ILE A 269 -7.97 -8.60 -18.16
N GLN A 270 -6.81 -7.94 -18.06
CA GLN A 270 -6.11 -7.38 -19.21
C GLN A 270 -5.70 -8.47 -20.22
N GLU A 271 -5.20 -9.62 -19.75
CA GLU A 271 -4.89 -10.77 -20.60
C GLU A 271 -6.09 -11.27 -21.39
N ALA A 272 -7.27 -11.32 -20.76
CA ALA A 272 -8.50 -11.75 -21.40
C ALA A 272 -8.95 -10.76 -22.50
N GLU A 273 -8.94 -9.46 -22.19
CA GLU A 273 -9.27 -8.40 -23.16
C GLU A 273 -8.31 -8.41 -24.36
N GLU A 274 -7.01 -8.58 -24.10
CA GLU A 274 -6.00 -8.66 -25.16
C GLU A 274 -6.13 -9.92 -26.01
N ASN A 275 -6.50 -11.06 -25.41
CA ASN A 275 -6.67 -12.31 -26.14
C ASN A 275 -7.78 -12.24 -27.20
N ASP A 276 -8.88 -11.55 -26.90
CA ASP A 276 -9.96 -11.33 -27.88
C ASP A 276 -9.48 -10.50 -29.07
N ILE A 277 -8.70 -9.44 -28.81
CA ILE A 277 -8.09 -8.60 -29.84
C ILE A 277 -7.10 -9.40 -30.70
N ASN A 278 -6.25 -10.20 -30.05
CA ASN A 278 -5.23 -11.00 -30.70
C ASN A 278 -5.84 -12.08 -31.63
N ARG A 279 -6.90 -12.76 -31.18
CA ARG A 279 -7.61 -13.76 -32.00
C ARG A 279 -8.28 -13.13 -33.22
N PHE A 280 -8.87 -11.95 -33.07
CA PHE A 280 -9.45 -11.22 -34.19
C PHE A 280 -8.38 -10.87 -35.23
N PHE A 281 -7.25 -10.31 -34.80
CA PHE A 281 -6.15 -9.98 -35.71
C PHE A 281 -5.58 -11.23 -36.40
N GLU A 282 -5.35 -12.31 -35.67
CA GLU A 282 -4.85 -13.57 -36.24
C GLU A 282 -5.83 -14.16 -37.26
N SER A 283 -7.14 -14.05 -37.02
CA SER A 283 -8.17 -14.44 -38.00
C SER A 283 -8.10 -13.59 -39.27
N LEU A 284 -7.80 -12.28 -39.19
CA LEU A 284 -7.62 -11.43 -40.37
C LEU A 284 -6.39 -11.82 -41.19
N VAL A 285 -5.28 -12.17 -40.52
CA VAL A 285 -4.04 -12.59 -41.20
C VAL A 285 -4.21 -13.95 -41.88
N ASN A 286 -4.96 -14.86 -41.27
CA ASN A 286 -5.11 -16.25 -41.73
C ASN A 286 -6.29 -16.47 -42.70
N ASN A 287 -7.35 -15.64 -42.66
CA ASN A 287 -8.50 -15.79 -43.55
C ASN A 287 -8.18 -15.31 -44.97
N GLN A 288 -7.79 -16.25 -45.84
CA GLN A 288 -7.63 -16.00 -47.28
C GLN A 288 -8.90 -16.16 -48.10
N ASN A 289 -9.96 -16.82 -47.58
CA ASN A 289 -11.17 -17.12 -48.34
C ASN A 289 -12.46 -16.78 -47.55
N ASP A 290 -13.32 -15.97 -48.17
CA ASP A 290 -14.76 -15.83 -47.91
C ASP A 290 -15.25 -15.44 -46.51
N GLN A 291 -15.03 -14.17 -46.17
CA GLN A 291 -16.09 -13.20 -45.85
C GLN A 291 -15.38 -11.89 -45.63
N THR A 292 -15.34 -11.05 -46.67
CA THR A 292 -14.85 -9.69 -46.53
C THR A 292 -15.77 -8.97 -45.56
N LEU A 293 -15.38 -8.96 -44.28
CA LEU A 293 -15.57 -7.81 -43.41
C LEU A 293 -15.04 -6.66 -44.26
N SER A 294 -15.95 -5.98 -44.97
CA SER A 294 -15.56 -4.92 -45.88
C SER A 294 -14.89 -3.90 -44.97
N ILE A 295 -13.56 -3.83 -45.01
CA ILE A 295 -12.71 -3.00 -44.16
C ILE A 295 -13.22 -1.54 -44.19
N LYS A 296 -13.82 -1.14 -45.33
CA LYS A 296 -14.48 0.15 -45.54
C LYS A 296 -15.85 0.33 -44.87
N LYS A 297 -16.60 -0.74 -44.57
CA LYS A 297 -17.94 -0.72 -43.94
C LYS A 297 -17.89 -0.81 -42.42
N HIS A 298 -16.75 -1.21 -41.84
CA HIS A 298 -16.57 -1.41 -40.40
C HIS A 298 -15.28 -0.76 -39.89
N ALA A 299 -14.95 0.44 -40.39
CA ALA A 299 -13.76 1.18 -39.97
C ALA A 299 -13.75 1.46 -38.45
N ASP A 300 -14.92 1.70 -37.85
CA ASP A 300 -15.05 1.92 -36.41
C ASP A 300 -14.79 0.65 -35.59
N LEU A 301 -15.16 -0.53 -36.10
CA LEU A 301 -14.82 -1.81 -35.48
C LEU A 301 -13.30 -2.00 -35.51
N LEU A 302 -12.66 -1.80 -36.66
CA LEU A 302 -11.21 -1.98 -36.80
C LEU A 302 -10.41 -1.03 -35.90
N ARG A 303 -10.87 0.21 -35.71
CA ARG A 303 -10.27 1.16 -34.75
C ARG A 303 -10.30 0.64 -33.32
N GLN A 304 -11.32 -0.09 -32.90
CA GLN A 304 -11.39 -0.70 -31.56
C GLN A 304 -10.30 -1.78 -31.36
N TYR A 305 -9.83 -2.39 -32.45
CA TYR A 305 -8.72 -3.34 -32.47
C TYR A 305 -7.37 -2.68 -32.83
N TYR A 306 -7.29 -1.34 -32.78
CA TYR A 306 -6.10 -0.55 -33.12
C TYR A 306 -5.67 -0.62 -34.60
N ILE A 307 -6.57 -1.05 -35.50
CA ILE A 307 -6.34 -1.06 -36.94
C ILE A 307 -6.97 0.21 -37.53
N TYR A 308 -6.13 1.12 -37.98
CA TYR A 308 -6.52 2.41 -38.54
C TYR A 308 -6.55 2.34 -40.07
N PRO A 309 -7.50 3.01 -40.74
CA PRO A 309 -7.47 3.19 -42.19
C PRO A 309 -6.18 3.89 -42.62
N SER A 310 -5.44 3.26 -43.54
CA SER A 310 -4.19 3.79 -44.10
C SER A 310 -4.00 3.31 -45.53
N ASP A 311 -3.23 4.07 -46.31
CA ASP A 311 -2.75 3.69 -47.64
C ASP A 311 -1.51 2.79 -47.58
N TYR A 312 -1.03 2.48 -46.36
CA TYR A 312 0.14 1.66 -46.11
C TYR A 312 -0.08 0.75 -44.91
N TYR A 313 0.17 -0.55 -45.11
CA TYR A 313 0.25 -1.54 -44.05
C TYR A 313 1.53 -2.34 -44.23
N GLN A 314 2.16 -2.70 -43.12
CA GLN A 314 3.27 -3.64 -43.11
C GLN A 314 3.19 -4.45 -41.82
N ILE A 315 3.29 -5.77 -41.95
CA ILE A 315 3.26 -6.69 -40.82
C ILE A 315 4.65 -7.28 -40.64
N ILE A 316 5.19 -7.15 -39.44
CA ILE A 316 6.44 -7.76 -39.03
C ILE A 316 6.12 -8.86 -38.03
N ILE A 317 6.58 -10.07 -38.30
CA ILE A 317 6.42 -11.20 -37.39
C ILE A 317 7.72 -11.37 -36.60
N CYS A 318 7.60 -11.41 -35.27
CA CYS A 318 8.71 -11.55 -34.34
C CYS A 318 8.53 -12.77 -33.44
N GLY A 319 9.61 -13.45 -33.10
CA GLY A 319 9.64 -14.55 -32.13
C GLY A 319 10.60 -14.27 -30.97
N ILE A 320 10.42 -15.03 -29.88
CA ILE A 320 11.39 -15.12 -28.79
C ILE A 320 12.28 -16.34 -29.07
N ASP A 321 13.60 -16.18 -28.98
CA ASP A 321 14.54 -17.30 -29.08
C ASP A 321 14.25 -18.34 -27.99
N ALA A 322 14.13 -19.62 -28.39
CA ALA A 322 14.03 -20.72 -27.45
C ALA A 322 15.35 -20.85 -26.67
N LYS A 323 15.29 -20.93 -25.33
CA LYS A 323 16.44 -21.33 -24.52
C LYS A 323 16.54 -22.86 -24.53
N ASN A 324 17.77 -23.38 -24.60
CA ASN A 324 18.06 -24.83 -24.72
C ASN A 324 17.66 -25.69 -23.49
N ASN A 325 17.06 -25.11 -22.45
CA ASN A 325 16.68 -25.82 -21.24
C ASN A 325 15.16 -26.03 -21.21
N LEU A 326 14.70 -27.12 -20.56
CA LEU A 326 13.29 -27.33 -20.22
C LEU A 326 12.81 -26.19 -19.31
N GLU A 327 12.12 -25.21 -19.89
CA GLU A 327 11.52 -24.09 -19.16
C GLU A 327 10.09 -24.47 -18.73
N ASN A 328 9.68 -24.10 -17.51
CA ASN A 328 8.30 -24.28 -17.04
C ASN A 328 7.32 -23.50 -17.95
N SER A 329 6.21 -24.12 -18.36
CA SER A 329 5.18 -23.49 -19.19
C SER A 329 4.63 -22.20 -18.58
N TYR A 330 4.49 -22.12 -17.26
CA TYR A 330 4.08 -20.89 -16.57
C TYR A 330 5.08 -19.75 -16.75
N TYR A 331 6.38 -20.05 -16.62
CA TYR A 331 7.44 -19.05 -16.84
C TYR A 331 7.45 -18.54 -18.28
N LEU A 332 7.32 -19.45 -19.25
CA LEU A 332 7.24 -19.12 -20.67
C LEU A 332 6.06 -18.19 -20.98
N ASN A 333 4.87 -18.51 -20.46
CA ASN A 333 3.67 -17.72 -20.66
C ASN A 333 3.79 -16.32 -20.07
N GLU A 334 4.28 -16.19 -18.83
CA GLU A 334 4.49 -14.88 -18.21
C GLU A 334 5.56 -14.08 -18.95
N ARG A 335 6.64 -14.74 -19.38
CA ARG A 335 7.69 -14.11 -20.19
C ARG A 335 7.12 -13.58 -21.50
N HIS A 336 6.33 -14.38 -22.21
CA HIS A 336 5.68 -13.98 -23.47
C HIS A 336 4.72 -12.82 -23.26
N HIS A 337 3.92 -12.87 -22.19
CA HIS A 337 2.99 -11.81 -21.83
C HIS A 337 3.71 -10.49 -21.55
N LEU A 338 4.72 -10.48 -20.68
CA LEU A 338 5.47 -9.27 -20.36
C LEU A 338 6.20 -8.72 -21.58
N THR A 339 6.72 -9.61 -22.42
CA THR A 339 7.36 -9.22 -23.67
C THR A 339 6.41 -8.46 -24.59
N PHE A 340 5.17 -8.94 -24.70
CA PHE A 340 4.12 -8.24 -25.43
C PHE A 340 3.82 -6.87 -24.85
N LEU A 341 3.62 -6.78 -23.52
CA LEU A 341 3.33 -5.49 -22.87
C LEU A 341 4.46 -4.49 -23.11
N TRP A 342 5.71 -4.95 -23.00
CA TRP A 342 6.88 -4.12 -23.24
C TRP A 342 6.93 -3.63 -24.69
N LEU A 343 6.72 -4.52 -25.67
CA LEU A 343 6.71 -4.16 -27.09
C LEU A 343 5.62 -3.15 -27.39
N LYS A 344 4.40 -3.42 -26.89
CA LYS A 344 3.25 -2.55 -27.04
C LYS A 344 3.59 -1.15 -26.54
N HIS A 345 3.99 -1.00 -25.27
CA HIS A 345 4.34 0.30 -24.68
C HIS A 345 5.45 1.02 -25.47
N LYS A 346 6.56 0.34 -25.78
CA LYS A 346 7.71 1.01 -26.41
C LYS A 346 7.46 1.40 -27.85
N LEU A 347 6.68 0.63 -28.59
CA LEU A 347 6.39 0.95 -29.99
C LEU A 347 5.29 2.00 -30.12
N THR A 348 4.27 1.97 -29.25
CA THR A 348 3.23 3.02 -29.24
C THR A 348 3.76 4.38 -28.81
N ASP A 349 4.80 4.43 -27.95
CA ASP A 349 5.49 5.68 -27.59
C ASP A 349 6.19 6.34 -28.79
N ILE A 350 6.59 5.54 -29.79
CA ILE A 350 7.28 6.03 -31.00
C ILE A 350 6.27 6.57 -32.01
N ASP A 351 5.25 5.76 -32.29
CA ASP A 351 4.15 6.09 -33.19
C ASP A 351 2.87 5.41 -32.70
N SER A 352 1.86 6.22 -32.38
CA SER A 352 0.55 5.76 -31.91
C SER A 352 -0.22 4.93 -32.95
N TYR A 353 0.21 4.94 -34.22
CA TYR A 353 -0.35 4.10 -35.28
C TYR A 353 0.30 2.72 -35.37
N ILE A 354 1.36 2.44 -34.62
CA ILE A 354 1.91 1.08 -34.52
C ILE A 354 1.03 0.26 -33.57
N SER A 355 0.64 -0.92 -34.01
CA SER A 355 -0.13 -1.87 -33.19
C SER A 355 0.61 -3.18 -33.04
N VAL A 356 0.56 -3.75 -31.84
CA VAL A 356 1.24 -4.99 -31.50
C VAL A 356 0.20 -6.03 -31.10
N TYR A 357 0.32 -7.23 -31.64
CA TYR A 357 -0.56 -8.36 -31.39
C TYR A 357 0.25 -9.59 -30.99
N LYS A 358 -0.31 -10.44 -30.14
CA LYS A 358 0.17 -11.83 -29.98
C LYS A 358 -0.47 -12.67 -31.07
N LEU A 359 0.25 -13.70 -31.51
CA LEU A 359 -0.24 -14.75 -32.40
C LEU A 359 -0.32 -16.07 -31.60
N PRO A 360 -1.48 -16.36 -30.99
CA PRO A 360 -1.67 -17.54 -30.14
C PRO A 360 -1.32 -18.88 -30.80
N SER A 361 -1.42 -19.00 -32.13
CA SER A 361 -1.17 -20.27 -32.81
C SER A 361 0.29 -20.72 -32.80
N ASN A 362 1.25 -19.79 -32.61
CA ASN A 362 2.67 -20.08 -32.79
C ASN A 362 3.61 -19.33 -31.83
N ASP A 363 3.07 -18.76 -30.75
CA ASP A 363 3.80 -17.97 -29.74
C ASP A 363 4.64 -16.83 -30.33
N ARG A 364 4.18 -16.22 -31.42
CA ARG A 364 4.83 -15.05 -32.03
C ARG A 364 4.11 -13.76 -31.71
N PHE A 365 4.73 -12.66 -32.11
CA PHE A 365 4.14 -11.34 -32.08
C PHE A 365 4.03 -10.81 -33.51
N ALA A 366 2.97 -10.08 -33.79
CA ALA A 366 2.82 -9.30 -35.01
C ALA A 366 2.87 -7.82 -34.68
N ILE A 367 3.73 -7.08 -35.38
CA ILE A 367 3.80 -5.63 -35.30
C ILE A 367 3.21 -5.10 -36.61
N LEU A 368 2.07 -4.44 -36.51
CA LEU A 368 1.38 -3.78 -37.60
C LEU A 368 1.82 -2.31 -37.68
N ILE A 369 2.50 -1.96 -38.75
CA ILE A 369 2.89 -0.59 -39.09
C ILE A 369 1.88 -0.06 -40.09
N GLN A 370 1.30 1.10 -39.77
CA GLN A 370 0.20 1.70 -40.55
C GLN A 370 0.59 3.07 -41.13
N ASN A 371 1.80 3.55 -40.86
CA ASN A 371 2.37 4.76 -41.45
C ASN A 371 3.76 4.44 -42.02
N ARG A 372 4.13 5.07 -43.14
CA ARG A 372 5.48 4.89 -43.69
C ARG A 372 6.51 5.51 -42.75
N HIS A 373 7.40 4.68 -42.23
CA HIS A 373 8.55 5.11 -41.43
C HIS A 373 9.85 4.68 -42.10
N GLU A 374 10.75 5.61 -42.39
CA GLU A 374 12.07 5.27 -42.99
C GLU A 374 13.04 4.60 -41.99
N TYR A 375 12.81 4.77 -40.67
CA TYR A 375 13.76 4.37 -39.63
C TYR A 375 13.24 3.28 -38.67
N TYR A 376 12.11 2.62 -38.96
CA TYR A 376 11.53 1.64 -38.01
C TYR A 376 12.47 0.48 -37.69
N PHE A 377 13.25 0.02 -38.67
CA PHE A 377 14.19 -1.10 -38.50
C PHE A 377 15.36 -0.73 -37.57
N GLU A 378 15.80 0.53 -37.60
CA GLU A 378 16.80 1.08 -36.68
C GLU A 378 16.26 1.12 -35.24
N TYR A 379 15.00 1.53 -35.06
CA TYR A 379 14.35 1.51 -33.75
C TYR A 379 14.26 0.09 -33.19
N LEU A 380 13.74 -0.88 -33.96
CA LEU A 380 13.64 -2.28 -33.52
C LEU A 380 15.01 -2.86 -33.14
N LYS A 381 16.07 -2.57 -33.90
CA LYS A 381 17.45 -3.00 -33.57
C LYS A 381 17.96 -2.37 -32.27
N LYS A 382 17.70 -1.08 -32.04
CA LYS A 382 18.09 -0.39 -30.80
C LYS A 382 17.38 -1.00 -29.57
N TYR A 383 16.10 -1.29 -29.70
CA TYR A 383 15.26 -1.82 -28.62
C TYR A 383 15.54 -3.29 -28.31
N ASN A 384 15.95 -4.11 -29.29
CA ASN A 384 16.38 -5.49 -29.04
C ASN A 384 17.50 -5.54 -27.99
N LYS A 385 18.45 -4.60 -28.01
CA LYS A 385 19.52 -4.51 -26.99
C LYS A 385 18.98 -4.26 -25.57
N VAL A 386 17.92 -3.46 -25.44
CA VAL A 386 17.30 -3.09 -24.15
C VAL A 386 16.45 -4.23 -23.58
N ILE A 387 15.74 -4.97 -24.43
CA ILE A 387 14.98 -6.15 -24.02
C ILE A 387 15.93 -7.26 -23.57
N VAL A 388 17.02 -7.49 -24.29
CA VAL A 388 18.05 -8.46 -23.89
C VAL A 388 18.57 -8.15 -22.49
N SER A 389 18.83 -6.89 -22.14
CA SER A 389 19.32 -6.54 -20.80
C SER A 389 18.27 -6.62 -19.69
N THR A 390 16.98 -6.41 -20.02
CA THR A 390 15.91 -6.26 -19.01
C THR A 390 15.14 -7.56 -18.76
N LEU A 391 14.89 -8.34 -19.81
CA LEU A 391 14.15 -9.61 -19.77
C LEU A 391 15.01 -10.83 -20.14
N MET A 392 16.28 -10.65 -20.51
CA MET A 392 17.15 -11.71 -21.05
C MET A 392 16.57 -12.39 -22.30
N ILE A 393 15.94 -11.61 -23.17
CA ILE A 393 15.27 -12.09 -24.40
C ILE A 393 16.00 -11.58 -25.62
N ARG A 394 16.31 -12.47 -26.56
CA ARG A 394 16.70 -12.10 -27.93
C ARG A 394 15.50 -12.20 -28.84
N PHE A 395 15.23 -11.11 -29.55
CA PHE A 395 14.24 -11.07 -30.61
C PHE A 395 14.88 -11.35 -31.96
N HIS A 396 14.21 -12.15 -32.78
CA HIS A 396 14.52 -12.28 -34.19
C HIS A 396 13.31 -11.93 -35.06
N LEU A 397 13.61 -11.30 -36.19
CA LEU A 397 12.64 -11.02 -37.23
C LEU A 397 12.43 -12.30 -38.04
N VAL A 398 11.20 -12.76 -38.12
CA VAL A 398 10.87 -14.03 -38.79
C VAL A 398 10.46 -13.81 -40.23
N SER A 399 9.62 -12.80 -40.47
CA SER A 399 9.13 -12.46 -41.81
C SER A 399 8.58 -11.03 -41.86
N GLU A 400 8.53 -10.48 -43.08
CA GLU A 400 7.97 -9.17 -43.39
C GLU A 400 6.93 -9.35 -44.50
N MET A 401 5.69 -8.88 -44.27
CA MET A 401 4.61 -8.88 -45.26
C MET A 401 4.22 -7.43 -45.56
N LYS A 402 4.19 -7.07 -46.84
CA LYS A 402 3.78 -5.75 -47.34
C LYS A 402 2.38 -5.78 -47.90
#